data_AF-A0A6B2SYP2-F1
#
_entry.id   AF-A0A6B2SYP2-F1
#
_cell.length_a   1.000
_cell.length_b   1.000
_cell.length_c   1.000
_cell.angle_alpha   90.00
_cell.angle_beta   90.00
_cell.angle_gamma   90.00
#
_symmetry.space_group_name_H-M   'P 1'
#
loop_
_entity.id
_entity.type
_entity.pdbx_description
1 polymer ?
#
loop_
_entity_poly.entity_id
_entity_poly.type
_entity_poly.pdbx_seq_one_letter_code
_entity_poly.pdbx_strand_id
1 'polypeptide(L)'
;ALCHGDLHLGQLVRGPDGRWLLIDVDDLGVGDPAWDLARPAAWFACGLLSPQEWTRFLDAYRDAGGPAVPADGADPWSTLDVPARALTVQTAALVIVKAVAADRPLDEVEQALVDACARMSGVEVGPPELAPDTTK
;
A
#
# COMPACT_ATOMS: atom_id res chain seq x y z
N ALA A 1 10.64 -17.13 -0.75
CA ALA A 1 10.67 -17.16 0.73
C ALA A 1 9.31 -17.60 1.25
N LEU A 2 9.17 -17.89 2.54
CA LEU A 2 7.86 -17.97 3.18
C LEU A 2 7.33 -16.54 3.34
N CYS A 3 6.14 -16.25 2.82
CA CYS A 3 5.51 -14.94 2.82
C CYS A 3 4.15 -15.03 3.54
N HIS A 4 3.81 -14.01 4.31
CA HIS A 4 2.57 -13.95 5.06
C HIS A 4 1.33 -13.98 4.16
N GLY A 5 1.40 -13.29 3.01
CA GLY A 5 0.32 -13.24 2.03
C GLY A 5 -0.64 -12.07 2.23
N ASP A 6 -0.87 -11.63 3.47
CA ASP A 6 -1.65 -10.42 3.78
C ASP A 6 -1.04 -9.52 4.87
N LEU A 7 0.29 -9.34 4.89
CA LEU A 7 0.93 -8.56 5.97
C LEU A 7 0.35 -7.14 6.10
N HIS A 8 -0.26 -6.84 7.26
CA HIS A 8 -0.62 -5.49 7.68
C HIS A 8 -0.58 -5.31 9.20
N LEU A 9 -0.47 -4.06 9.69
CA LEU A 9 -0.32 -3.79 11.13
C LEU A 9 -1.48 -4.30 12.01
N GLY A 10 -2.65 -4.54 11.42
CA GLY A 10 -3.80 -5.12 12.12
C GLY A 10 -3.63 -6.59 12.49
N GLN A 11 -2.64 -7.27 11.91
CA GLN A 11 -2.29 -8.66 12.20
C GLN A 11 -1.16 -8.79 13.23
N LEU A 12 -0.72 -7.68 13.83
CA LEU A 12 0.25 -7.70 14.93
C LEU A 12 -0.48 -7.66 16.27
N VAL A 13 -0.25 -8.69 17.08
CA VAL A 13 -0.80 -8.78 18.44
C VAL A 13 0.31 -8.99 19.46
N ARG A 14 0.06 -8.59 20.72
CA ARG A 14 0.96 -8.90 21.84
C ARG A 14 0.59 -10.25 22.43
N GLY A 15 1.57 -11.16 22.48
CA GLY A 15 1.43 -12.43 23.19
C GLY A 15 1.44 -12.26 24.71
N PRO A 16 1.11 -13.32 25.47
CA PRO A 16 1.12 -13.28 26.94
C PRO A 16 2.47 -12.92 27.57
N ASP A 17 3.57 -13.19 26.86
CA ASP A 17 4.94 -12.85 27.24
C ASP A 17 5.38 -11.45 26.77
N GLY A 18 4.46 -10.67 26.17
CA GLY A 18 4.71 -9.35 25.64
C GLY A 18 5.42 -9.32 24.30
N ARG A 19 5.74 -10.45 23.65
CA ARG A 19 6.32 -10.45 22.30
C ARG A 19 5.27 -10.11 21.25
N TRP A 20 5.71 -9.49 20.15
CA TRP A 20 4.85 -9.32 18.98
C TRP A 20 4.69 -10.66 18.28
N LEU A 21 3.45 -11.00 17.92
CA LEU A 21 3.10 -12.16 17.13
C LEU A 21 2.36 -11.68 15.89
N LEU A 22 2.67 -12.31 14.75
CA LEU A 22 1.92 -12.15 13.52
C LEU A 22 0.86 -13.25 13.48
N ILE A 23 -0.39 -12.86 13.26
CA ILE A 23 -1.55 -13.75 13.20
C ILE A 23 -2.17 -13.73 11.81
N ASP A 24 -3.23 -14.52 11.61
CA ASP A 24 -4.02 -14.53 10.37
C ASP A 24 -3.20 -15.05 9.17
N VAL A 25 -2.60 -16.22 9.40
CA VAL A 25 -1.67 -16.93 8.49
C VAL A 25 -2.39 -17.79 7.44
N ASP A 26 -3.67 -17.51 7.16
CA ASP A 26 -4.47 -18.32 6.23
C ASP A 26 -3.96 -18.18 4.78
N ASP A 27 -3.29 -17.07 4.46
CA ASP A 27 -2.66 -16.79 3.16
C ASP A 27 -1.15 -17.13 3.12
N LEU A 28 -0.62 -17.80 4.16
CA LEU A 28 0.79 -18.13 4.27
C LEU A 28 1.23 -19.06 3.13
N GLY A 29 2.26 -18.66 2.39
CA GLY A 29 2.70 -19.39 1.21
C GLY A 29 4.14 -19.15 0.81
N VAL A 30 4.62 -19.93 -0.16
CA VAL A 30 5.92 -19.69 -0.79
C VAL A 30 5.75 -18.68 -1.91
N GLY A 31 6.52 -17.59 -1.86
CA GLY A 31 6.45 -16.51 -2.84
C GLY A 31 7.68 -15.61 -2.83
N ASP A 32 7.60 -14.53 -3.60
CA ASP A 32 8.57 -13.44 -3.54
C ASP A 32 8.28 -12.58 -2.29
N PRO A 33 9.25 -12.44 -1.35
CA PRO A 33 9.04 -11.69 -0.10
C PRO A 33 8.72 -10.21 -0.30
N ALA A 34 8.95 -9.63 -1.48
CA ALA A 34 8.53 -8.28 -1.82
C ALA A 34 7.02 -8.05 -1.66
N TRP A 35 6.20 -9.10 -1.84
CA TRP A 35 4.75 -9.00 -1.73
C TRP A 35 4.27 -8.72 -0.30
N ASP A 36 4.98 -9.17 0.73
CA ASP A 36 4.66 -8.81 2.12
C ASP A 36 4.89 -7.31 2.38
N LEU A 37 5.76 -6.66 1.61
CA LEU A 37 6.00 -5.22 1.70
C LEU A 37 5.13 -4.38 0.76
N ALA A 38 4.26 -5.01 -0.05
CA ALA A 38 3.44 -4.31 -1.04
C ALA A 38 2.55 -3.24 -0.39
N ARG A 39 1.94 -3.53 0.76
CA ARG A 39 1.02 -2.62 1.48
C ARG A 39 1.70 -1.37 2.03
N PRO A 40 2.74 -1.47 2.86
CA PRO A 40 3.44 -0.27 3.33
C PRO A 40 4.10 0.50 2.17
N ALA A 41 4.60 -0.18 1.12
CA ALA A 41 5.14 0.49 -0.06
C ALA A 41 4.07 1.24 -0.85
N ALA A 42 2.90 0.64 -1.07
CA ALA A 42 1.76 1.28 -1.73
C ALA A 42 1.30 2.52 -0.95
N TRP A 43 1.19 2.42 0.38
CA TRP A 43 0.79 3.55 1.22
C TRP A 43 1.78 4.71 1.13
N PHE A 44 3.08 4.42 1.19
CA PHE A 44 4.11 5.44 0.99
C PHE A 44 4.02 6.08 -0.41
N ALA A 45 3.89 5.27 -1.47
CA ALA A 45 3.77 5.77 -2.84
C ALA A 45 2.50 6.61 -3.08
N CYS A 46 1.43 6.34 -2.34
CA CYS A 46 0.19 7.11 -2.37
C CYS A 46 0.22 8.36 -1.48
N GLY A 47 1.27 8.57 -0.67
CA GLY A 47 1.35 9.66 0.29
C GLY A 47 0.57 9.43 1.59
N LEU A 48 0.12 8.19 1.84
CA LEU A 48 -0.64 7.79 3.03
C LEU A 48 0.26 7.37 4.21
N LEU A 49 1.53 7.09 3.94
CA LEU A 49 2.55 6.81 4.96
C LEU A 49 3.65 7.87 4.86
N SER A 50 4.03 8.47 5.99
CA SER A 50 5.05 9.52 5.97
C SER A 50 6.44 8.96 5.59
N PRO A 51 7.32 9.77 4.98
CA PRO A 51 8.69 9.34 4.69
C PRO A 51 9.46 8.89 5.93
N GLN A 52 9.23 9.52 7.09
CA GLN A 52 9.90 9.14 8.33
C GLN A 52 9.48 7.75 8.81
N GLU A 53 8.18 7.44 8.76
CA GLU A 53 7.67 6.12 9.15
C GLU A 53 8.11 5.04 8.16
N TRP A 54 8.09 5.34 6.87
CA TRP A 54 8.57 4.44 5.83
C TRP A 54 10.05 4.08 6.01
N THR A 55 10.92 5.08 6.18
CA THR A 55 12.35 4.86 6.43
C THR A 55 12.57 4.05 7.71
N ARG A 56 11.91 4.43 8.81
CA ARG A 56 12.02 3.70 10.08
C ARG A 56 11.62 2.23 9.94
N PHE A 57 10.54 1.95 9.21
CA PHE A 57 10.07 0.60 8.96
C PHE A 57 11.09 -0.19 8.13
N LEU A 58 11.56 0.36 7.01
CA LEU A 58 12.53 -0.31 6.13
C LEU A 58 13.87 -0.57 6.83
N ASP A 59 14.36 0.38 7.62
CA ASP A 59 15.60 0.21 8.37
C ASP A 59 15.47 -0.92 9.39
N ALA A 60 14.38 -0.94 10.17
CA ALA A 60 14.11 -2.02 11.12
C ALA A 60 13.95 -3.39 10.43
N TYR A 61 13.33 -3.41 9.24
CA TYR A 61 13.20 -4.63 8.44
C TYR A 61 14.55 -5.16 7.95
N ARG A 62 15.42 -4.27 7.46
CA ARG A 62 16.79 -4.61 7.04
C ARG A 62 17.66 -5.08 8.21
N ASP A 63 17.60 -4.38 9.34
CA ASP A 63 18.34 -4.72 10.57
C ASP A 63 17.93 -6.10 11.12
N ALA A 64 16.66 -6.48 10.93
CA ALA A 64 16.16 -7.81 11.28
C ALA A 64 16.54 -8.90 10.25
N GLY A 65 17.27 -8.56 9.18
CA GLY A 65 17.67 -9.49 8.11
C GLY A 65 16.56 -9.80 7.10
N GLY A 66 15.61 -8.88 6.94
CA GLY A 66 14.47 -9.04 6.04
C GLY A 66 14.90 -9.25 4.57
N PRO A 67 14.42 -10.31 3.89
CA PRO A 67 14.93 -10.70 2.57
C PRO A 67 14.30 -9.97 1.37
N ALA A 68 13.28 -9.14 1.60
CA ALA A 68 12.49 -8.52 0.52
C ALA A 68 13.18 -7.39 -0.23
N VAL A 69 14.19 -6.77 0.38
CA VAL A 69 14.89 -5.61 -0.19
C VAL A 69 16.40 -5.74 0.01
N PRO A 70 17.22 -5.06 -0.80
CA PRO A 70 18.66 -5.04 -0.59
C PRO A 70 19.06 -4.57 0.82
N ALA A 71 20.04 -5.25 1.42
CA ALA A 71 20.51 -4.99 2.78
C ALA A 71 21.46 -3.79 2.90
N ASP A 72 22.08 -3.36 1.79
CA ASP A 72 23.14 -2.35 1.74
C ASP A 72 22.64 -0.91 1.51
N GLY A 73 21.35 -0.67 1.78
CA GLY A 73 20.73 0.65 1.56
C GLY A 73 20.53 1.01 0.09
N ALA A 74 20.76 0.07 -0.83
CA ALA A 74 20.36 0.25 -2.22
C ALA A 74 18.85 0.48 -2.36
N ASP A 75 18.47 1.10 -3.49
CA ASP A 75 17.12 1.55 -3.77
C ASP A 75 16.10 0.38 -3.70
N PRO A 76 15.15 0.41 -2.74
CA PRO A 76 14.16 -0.65 -2.60
C PRO A 76 13.16 -0.68 -3.76
N TRP A 77 12.99 0.40 -4.52
CA TRP A 77 11.98 0.48 -5.58
C TRP A 77 12.25 -0.45 -6.75
N SER A 78 13.50 -0.82 -6.97
CA SER A 78 13.87 -1.87 -7.93
C SER A 78 13.14 -3.20 -7.69
N THR A 79 12.76 -3.48 -6.43
CA THR A 79 12.01 -4.67 -6.03
C THR A 79 10.55 -4.36 -5.70
N LEU A 80 10.26 -3.17 -5.15
CA LEU A 80 8.95 -2.84 -4.60
C LEU A 80 7.98 -2.16 -5.59
N ASP A 81 8.46 -1.63 -6.73
CA ASP A 81 7.59 -0.91 -7.68
C ASP A 81 6.40 -1.77 -8.12
N VAL A 82 6.64 -2.97 -8.64
CA VAL A 82 5.57 -3.83 -9.16
C VAL A 82 4.56 -4.22 -8.08
N PRO A 83 4.95 -4.76 -6.90
CA PRO A 83 4.00 -5.08 -5.84
C PRO A 83 3.22 -3.86 -5.32
N ALA A 84 3.88 -2.71 -5.14
CA ALA A 84 3.23 -1.48 -4.66
C ALA A 84 2.16 -0.98 -5.63
N ARG A 85 2.47 -0.96 -6.93
CA ARG A 85 1.53 -0.55 -7.98
C ARG A 85 0.36 -1.52 -8.08
N ALA A 86 0.63 -2.83 -8.08
CA ALA A 86 -0.40 -3.87 -8.15
C ALA A 86 -1.41 -3.75 -7.00
N LEU A 87 -0.91 -3.63 -5.77
CA LEU A 87 -1.77 -3.51 -4.60
C LEU A 87 -2.51 -2.17 -4.56
N THR A 88 -1.90 -1.08 -5.05
CA THR A 88 -2.59 0.21 -5.16
C THR A 88 -3.80 0.11 -6.08
N VAL A 89 -3.63 -0.48 -7.28
CA VAL A 89 -4.73 -0.69 -8.24
C VAL A 89 -5.81 -1.60 -7.65
N GLN A 90 -5.42 -2.70 -7.02
CA GLN A 90 -6.36 -3.61 -6.37
C GLN A 90 -7.17 -2.89 -5.28
N THR A 91 -6.50 -2.11 -4.44
CA THR A 91 -7.13 -1.38 -3.32
C THR A 91 -8.08 -0.30 -3.85
N ALA A 92 -7.63 0.48 -4.85
CA ALA A 92 -8.46 1.48 -5.52
C ALA A 92 -9.75 0.87 -6.11
N ALA A 93 -9.63 -0.26 -6.81
CA ALA A 93 -10.79 -0.96 -7.35
C ALA A 93 -11.76 -1.41 -6.25
N LEU A 94 -11.24 -1.96 -5.14
CA LEU A 94 -12.05 -2.41 -4.01
C LEU A 94 -12.80 -1.25 -3.33
N VAL A 95 -12.15 -0.12 -3.09
CA VAL A 95 -12.79 1.04 -2.44
C VAL A 95 -13.85 1.67 -3.34
N ILE A 96 -13.63 1.72 -4.66
CA ILE A 96 -14.65 2.16 -5.63
C ILE A 96 -15.89 1.28 -5.55
N VAL A 97 -15.73 -0.05 -5.60
CA VAL A 97 -16.85 -1.00 -5.51
C VAL A 97 -17.63 -0.80 -4.20
N LYS A 98 -16.92 -0.62 -3.08
CA LYS A 98 -17.54 -0.37 -1.77
C LYS A 98 -18.31 0.95 -1.73
N ALA A 99 -17.74 2.03 -2.25
CA ALA A 99 -18.36 3.35 -2.26
C ALA A 99 -19.63 3.37 -3.14
N VAL A 100 -19.57 2.77 -4.33
CA VAL A 100 -20.74 2.62 -5.22
C VAL A 100 -21.83 1.78 -4.55
N ALA A 101 -21.48 0.66 -3.92
CA ALA A 101 -22.45 -0.18 -3.23
C ALA A 101 -23.12 0.54 -2.04
N ALA A 102 -22.43 1.49 -1.41
CA ALA A 102 -22.95 2.28 -0.29
C ALA A 102 -23.58 3.62 -0.72
N ASP A 103 -23.68 3.91 -2.02
CA ASP A 103 -24.19 5.18 -2.58
C ASP A 103 -23.56 6.42 -1.91
N ARG A 104 -22.24 6.41 -1.78
CA ARG A 104 -21.47 7.50 -1.17
C ARG A 104 -20.27 7.92 -2.03
N PRO A 105 -19.80 9.17 -1.89
CA PRO A 105 -18.51 9.55 -2.47
C PRO A 105 -17.35 8.80 -1.79
N LEU A 106 -16.21 8.76 -2.49
CA LEU A 106 -14.93 8.35 -1.91
C LEU A 106 -14.52 9.33 -0.82
N ASP A 107 -13.94 8.82 0.27
CA ASP A 107 -13.26 9.67 1.25
C ASP A 107 -11.87 10.10 0.76
N GLU A 108 -11.18 10.93 1.55
CA GLU A 108 -9.86 11.48 1.20
C GLU A 108 -8.80 10.38 0.94
N VAL A 109 -8.81 9.31 1.74
CA VAL A 109 -7.85 8.21 1.62
C VAL A 109 -8.17 7.37 0.39
N GLU A 110 -9.45 7.08 0.17
CA GLU A 110 -9.92 6.34 -1.00
C GLU A 110 -9.63 7.11 -2.29
N GLN A 111 -9.81 8.45 -2.29
CA GLN A 111 -9.48 9.30 -3.42
C GLN A 111 -7.96 9.31 -3.69
N ALA A 112 -7.12 9.36 -2.66
CA ALA A 112 -5.66 9.35 -2.83
C ALA A 112 -5.16 8.08 -3.55
N LEU A 113 -5.80 6.93 -3.32
CA LEU A 113 -5.50 5.68 -4.03
C LEU A 113 -5.84 5.76 -5.52
N VAL A 114 -6.99 6.34 -5.86
CA VAL A 114 -7.43 6.55 -7.25
C VAL A 114 -6.50 7.53 -7.96
N ASP A 115 -6.17 8.65 -7.32
CA ASP A 115 -5.26 9.65 -7.86
C ASP A 115 -3.86 9.05 -8.08
N ALA A 116 -3.40 8.18 -7.19
CA ALA A 116 -2.15 7.45 -7.38
C ALA A 116 -2.19 6.56 -8.63
N CYS A 117 -3.30 5.84 -8.87
CA CYS A 117 -3.50 5.03 -10.08
C CYS A 117 -3.39 5.86 -11.35
N ALA A 118 -3.99 7.04 -11.37
CA ALA A 118 -3.88 7.95 -12.51
C ALA A 118 -2.42 8.39 -12.75
N ARG A 119 -1.70 8.83 -11.69
CA ARG A 119 -0.26 9.18 -11.78
C ARG A 119 0.58 8.03 -12.33
N MET A 120 0.37 6.80 -11.85
CA MET A 120 1.10 5.60 -12.28
C MET A 120 0.85 5.21 -13.73
N SER A 121 -0.32 5.53 -14.28
CA SER A 121 -0.68 5.23 -15.66
C SER A 121 -0.12 6.24 -16.67
N GLY A 122 0.44 7.36 -16.19
CA GLY A 122 0.85 8.48 -17.04
C GLY A 122 -0.33 9.23 -17.67
N VAL A 123 -1.56 8.94 -17.22
CA VAL A 123 -2.76 9.69 -17.62
C VAL A 123 -2.79 10.98 -16.82
N GLU A 124 -2.65 12.12 -17.49
CA GLU A 124 -2.94 13.42 -16.88
C GLU A 124 -4.41 13.46 -16.47
N VAL A 125 -4.67 13.55 -15.16
CA VAL A 125 -6.01 13.91 -14.66
C VAL A 125 -6.17 15.39 -14.93
N GLY A 126 -6.88 15.74 -16.00
CA GLY A 126 -7.27 17.13 -16.26
C GLY A 126 -8.08 17.67 -15.06
N PRO A 127 -8.03 18.99 -14.79
CA PRO A 127 -8.86 19.59 -13.75
C PRO A 127 -10.33 19.22 -13.97
N PRO A 128 -11.14 19.05 -12.90
CA PRO A 128 -12.56 18.75 -13.03
C PRO A 128 -13.18 19.78 -13.97
N GLU A 129 -13.86 19.28 -15.01
CA GLU A 129 -14.56 20.13 -15.97
C GLU A 129 -15.55 21.00 -15.20
N LEU A 130 -15.24 22.29 -15.09
CA LEU A 130 -16.14 23.25 -14.49
C LEU A 130 -17.43 23.19 -15.30
N ALA A 131 -18.52 22.81 -14.64
CA ALA A 131 -19.84 22.74 -15.26
C ALA A 131 -20.11 24.04 -16.04
N PRO A 132 -20.69 23.95 -17.25
CA PRO A 132 -20.90 25.11 -18.08
C PRO A 132 -21.69 26.16 -17.30
N ASP A 133 -21.16 27.38 -17.29
CA ASP A 133 -21.75 28.55 -16.65
C ASP A 133 -23.17 28.76 -17.21
N THR A 134 -24.19 28.28 -16.50
CA THR A 134 -25.58 28.58 -16.83
C THR A 134 -25.90 29.98 -16.34
N THR A 135 -25.38 30.99 -17.05
CA THR A 135 -25.87 32.36 -16.90
C THR A 135 -26.92 32.59 -17.98
N LYS A 136 -28.16 32.76 -17.53
CA LYS A 136 -29.30 33.23 -18.32
C LYS A 136 -29.45 34.74 -18.14
#